data_AF-A0AB33CZ19-F1
#
_entry.id   AF-A0AB33CZ19-F1
#
_cell.length_a   1.000
_cell.length_b   1.000
_cell.length_c   1.000
_cell.angle_alpha   90.00
_cell.angle_beta   90.00
_cell.angle_gamma   90.00
#
_symmetry.space_group_name_H-M   'P 1'
#
loop_
_entity.id
_entity.type
_entity.pdbx_description
1 polymer ?
#
loop_
_entity_poly.entity_id
_entity_poly.type
_entity_poly.pdbx_seq_one_letter_code
_entity_poly.pdbx_strand_id
1 'polypeptide(L)'
;MAELFVATVLLALGVNVLASAMAAILGISNEGLLLLGLSMVLLAFALISRKFIEKRRVQRSFEGLFAYRKNENILVKIPRYDFSESLTSYLQSLFAENEAIKKLWDKEPLSGIIEYDKDSQKLNFKNVASKALIAEATEYYLLDMLSTHLKDFFNQPPFDDALLVEFGREDVPSVLFKNRFLDTFSRPMIERPAFVDSAMSDKPNHGRIVVSYGPNNVRFESFDLVLPSEATVTRISERRIEIDTPKFCLHLEVSFPGVNANLPRGFEKLYLEEEDQLSLSVYQIEVRISVEFKALALLTRAGWEYHMWLDSFIASFERKFAQDSFFEMIDWDRAMTVARVMHRASTVSKKSANVPQD
;
A
#
# COMPACT_ATOMS: atom_id res chain seq x y z
N MET A 1 26.18 -23.69 21.12
CA MET A 1 27.16 -23.26 20.09
C MET A 1 28.36 -24.20 20.00
N ALA A 2 29.09 -24.47 21.09
CA ALA A 2 30.26 -25.38 21.06
C ALA A 2 29.92 -26.83 20.67
N GLU A 3 28.84 -27.39 21.20
CA GLU A 3 28.38 -28.75 20.85
C GLU A 3 28.03 -28.89 19.36
N LEU A 4 27.42 -27.86 18.78
CA LEU A 4 27.07 -27.83 17.35
C LEU A 4 28.33 -27.81 16.49
N PHE A 5 29.36 -27.08 16.91
CA PHE A 5 30.66 -27.03 16.24
C PHE A 5 31.36 -28.40 16.27
N VAL A 6 31.44 -29.02 17.45
CA VAL A 6 32.05 -30.35 17.63
C VAL A 6 31.32 -31.41 16.82
N ALA A 7 29.97 -31.43 16.86
CA ALA A 7 29.17 -32.35 16.06
C ALA A 7 29.41 -32.16 14.55
N THR A 8 29.54 -30.92 14.07
CA THR A 8 29.80 -30.61 12.66
C THR A 8 31.19 -31.11 12.22
N VAL A 9 32.20 -30.92 13.06
CA VAL A 9 33.57 -31.40 12.78
C VAL A 9 33.63 -32.93 12.72
N LEU A 10 33.00 -33.62 13.68
CA LEU A 10 32.95 -35.08 13.71
C LEU A 10 32.19 -35.65 12.49
N LEU A 11 31.06 -35.04 12.11
CA LEU A 11 30.31 -35.42 10.91
C LEU A 11 31.12 -35.19 9.63
N ALA A 12 31.78 -34.04 9.49
CA ALA A 12 32.60 -33.74 8.32
C ALA A 12 33.76 -34.74 8.16
N LEU A 13 34.45 -35.07 9.27
CA LEU A 13 35.51 -36.08 9.28
C LEU A 13 34.98 -37.47 8.97
N GLY A 14 33.88 -37.88 9.60
CA GLY A 14 33.27 -39.19 9.38
C GLY A 14 32.82 -39.41 7.93
N VAL A 15 32.17 -38.40 7.35
CA VAL A 15 31.77 -38.42 5.93
C VAL A 15 32.98 -38.51 5.00
N ASN A 16 34.07 -37.78 5.30
CA ASN A 16 35.28 -37.82 4.47
C ASN A 16 35.99 -39.19 4.51
N VAL A 17 36.06 -39.83 5.69
CA VAL A 17 36.63 -41.18 5.84
C VAL A 17 35.79 -42.21 5.09
N LEU A 18 34.46 -42.17 5.21
CA LEU A 18 33.55 -43.08 4.49
C LEU A 18 33.62 -42.88 2.98
N ALA A 19 33.65 -41.63 2.52
CA ALA A 19 33.78 -41.30 1.09
C ALA A 19 35.10 -41.82 0.51
N SER A 20 36.20 -41.67 1.24
CA SER A 20 37.52 -42.17 0.83
C SER A 20 37.56 -43.71 0.76
N ALA A 21 36.95 -44.40 1.73
CA ALA A 21 36.84 -45.86 1.71
C ALA A 21 35.99 -46.37 0.55
N MET A 22 34.84 -45.73 0.27
CA MET A 22 34.00 -46.06 -0.88
C MET A 22 34.72 -45.85 -2.22
N ALA A 23 35.47 -44.76 -2.36
CA ALA A 23 36.20 -44.47 -3.58
C ALA A 23 37.29 -45.51 -3.86
N ALA A 24 37.97 -46.00 -2.82
CA ALA A 24 38.93 -47.08 -2.91
C ALA A 24 38.26 -48.41 -3.33
N ILE A 25 37.07 -48.73 -2.80
CA ILE A 25 36.31 -49.93 -3.17
C ILE A 25 35.85 -49.88 -4.64
N LEU A 26 35.49 -48.70 -5.14
CA LEU A 26 34.99 -48.49 -6.51
C LEU A 26 36.11 -48.28 -7.55
N GLY A 27 37.38 -48.24 -7.14
CA GLY A 27 38.52 -48.05 -8.04
C GLY A 27 38.54 -46.69 -8.76
N ILE A 28 37.93 -45.66 -8.17
CA ILE A 28 37.85 -44.33 -8.77
C ILE A 28 39.23 -43.65 -8.68
N SER A 29 39.71 -43.10 -9.79
CA SER A 29 40.97 -42.33 -9.81
C SER A 29 40.87 -41.04 -9.00
N ASN A 30 42.01 -40.51 -8.55
CA ASN A 30 42.05 -39.24 -7.81
C ASN A 30 41.44 -38.06 -8.59
N GLU A 31 41.62 -38.02 -9.91
CA GLU A 31 41.01 -37.02 -10.80
C GLU A 31 39.48 -37.18 -10.86
N GLY A 32 38.99 -38.43 -10.90
CA GLY A 32 37.56 -38.74 -10.85
C GLY A 32 36.91 -38.34 -9.52
N LEU A 33 37.62 -38.54 -8.41
CA LEU A 33 37.21 -38.08 -7.08
C LEU A 33 37.10 -36.55 -7.00
N LEU A 34 38.06 -35.84 -7.59
CA LEU A 34 38.09 -34.37 -7.60
C LEU A 34 36.93 -33.82 -8.44
N LEU A 35 36.65 -34.42 -9.61
CA LEU A 35 35.50 -34.08 -10.45
C LEU A 35 34.16 -34.37 -9.76
N LEU A 36 34.02 -35.53 -9.10
CA LEU A 36 32.83 -35.88 -8.33
C LEU A 36 32.60 -34.91 -7.17
N GLY A 37 33.64 -34.62 -6.40
CA GLY A 37 33.58 -33.67 -5.29
C GLY A 37 33.19 -32.27 -5.76
N LEU A 38 33.83 -31.76 -6.82
CA LEU A 38 33.50 -30.46 -7.40
C LEU A 38 32.06 -30.41 -7.93
N SER A 39 31.62 -31.47 -8.61
CA SER A 39 30.25 -31.60 -9.10
C SER A 39 29.22 -31.57 -7.97
N MET A 40 29.48 -32.30 -6.87
CA MET A 40 28.61 -32.28 -5.69
C MET A 40 28.58 -30.91 -4.99
N VAL A 41 29.71 -30.21 -4.92
CA VAL A 41 29.78 -28.84 -4.37
C VAL A 41 29.01 -27.86 -5.25
N LEU A 42 29.19 -27.92 -6.57
CA LEU A 42 28.45 -27.10 -7.52
C LEU A 42 26.95 -27.39 -7.48
N LEU A 43 26.56 -28.67 -7.36
CA LEU A 43 25.16 -29.07 -7.22
C LEU A 43 24.56 -28.58 -5.91
N ALA A 44 25.27 -28.71 -4.79
CA ALA A 44 24.84 -28.18 -3.50
C ALA A 44 24.70 -26.65 -3.56
N PHE A 45 25.67 -25.95 -4.16
CA PHE A 45 25.61 -24.51 -4.39
C PHE A 45 24.41 -24.12 -5.27
N ALA A 46 24.13 -24.87 -6.34
CA ALA A 46 22.98 -24.63 -7.22
C ALA A 46 21.65 -24.84 -6.48
N LEU A 47 21.51 -25.91 -5.68
CA LEU A 47 20.32 -26.20 -4.89
C LEU A 47 20.07 -25.13 -3.82
N ILE A 48 21.11 -24.70 -3.12
CA ILE A 48 21.04 -23.61 -2.13
C ILE A 48 20.68 -22.30 -2.83
N SER A 49 21.39 -21.95 -3.90
CA SER A 49 21.14 -20.73 -4.69
C SER A 49 19.70 -20.67 -5.20
N ARG A 50 19.14 -21.79 -5.67
CA ARG A 50 17.73 -21.87 -6.10
C ARG A 50 16.76 -21.53 -4.97
N LYS A 51 16.97 -22.10 -3.77
CA LYS A 51 16.16 -21.77 -2.59
C LYS A 51 16.29 -20.30 -2.17
N PHE A 52 17.46 -19.70 -2.35
CA PHE A 52 17.65 -18.27 -2.09
C PHE A 52 16.97 -17.40 -3.15
N ILE A 53 16.94 -17.82 -4.42
CA ILE A 53 16.23 -17.09 -5.50
C ILE A 53 14.73 -17.06 -5.23
N GLU A 54 14.11 -18.18 -4.85
CA GLU A 54 12.68 -18.25 -4.54
C GLU A 54 12.28 -17.33 -3.37
N LYS A 55 13.19 -17.09 -2.42
CA LYS A 55 12.95 -16.22 -1.25
C LYS A 55 13.22 -14.73 -1.51
N ARG A 56 13.62 -14.33 -2.72
CA ARG A 56 13.88 -12.91 -3.06
C ARG A 56 12.63 -12.09 -3.26
N ARG A 57 11.51 -12.75 -3.53
CA ARG A 57 10.24 -12.07 -3.79
C ARG A 57 9.38 -12.10 -2.53
N VAL A 58 9.12 -10.91 -2.00
CA VAL A 58 8.18 -10.69 -0.90
C VAL A 58 6.97 -9.99 -1.49
N GLN A 59 5.78 -10.53 -1.25
CA GLN A 59 4.54 -9.91 -1.68
C GLN A 59 3.62 -9.79 -0.48
N ARG A 60 3.12 -8.58 -0.23
CA ARG A 60 2.11 -8.29 0.77
C ARG A 60 0.91 -7.65 0.10
N SER A 61 -0.28 -8.06 0.54
CA SER A 61 -1.54 -7.47 0.11
C SER A 61 -2.19 -6.86 1.34
N PHE A 62 -2.64 -5.63 1.20
CA PHE A 62 -3.32 -4.87 2.24
C PHE A 62 -4.74 -4.60 1.78
N GLU A 63 -5.70 -4.84 2.65
CA GLU A 63 -7.10 -4.57 2.40
C GLU A 63 -7.50 -3.29 3.14
N GLY A 64 -7.90 -2.27 2.41
CA GLY A 64 -8.49 -1.05 2.94
C GLY A 64 -10.00 -1.04 2.72
N LEU A 65 -10.69 -0.15 3.41
CA LEU A 65 -12.12 0.05 3.25
C LEU A 65 -12.49 1.52 3.09
N PHE A 66 -13.64 1.79 2.49
CA PHE A 66 -14.22 3.13 2.46
C PHE A 66 -15.74 3.07 2.41
N ALA A 67 -16.40 4.05 3.03
CA ALA A 67 -17.84 4.13 3.09
C ALA A 67 -18.40 5.04 1.97
N TYR A 68 -19.50 4.60 1.35
CA TYR A 68 -20.17 5.29 0.27
C TYR A 68 -21.68 5.31 0.52
N ARG A 69 -22.26 6.51 0.51
CA ARG A 69 -23.70 6.71 0.67
C ARG A 69 -24.35 6.81 -0.71
N LYS A 70 -25.15 5.81 -1.07
CA LYS A 70 -25.76 5.65 -2.40
C LYS A 70 -26.72 6.77 -2.76
N ASN A 71 -27.51 7.22 -1.79
CA ASN A 71 -28.60 8.19 -2.02
C ASN A 71 -28.05 9.56 -2.40
N GLU A 72 -26.91 9.93 -1.82
CA GLU A 72 -26.26 11.23 -2.03
C GLU A 72 -25.12 11.16 -3.05
N ASN A 73 -24.72 9.95 -3.47
CA ASN A 73 -23.56 9.69 -4.32
C ASN A 73 -22.25 10.30 -3.77
N ILE A 74 -22.03 10.18 -2.45
CA ILE A 74 -20.86 10.73 -1.77
C ILE A 74 -20.09 9.66 -1.00
N LEU A 75 -18.79 9.88 -0.82
CA LEU A 75 -18.00 9.16 0.17
C LEU A 75 -18.28 9.71 1.57
N VAL A 76 -18.38 8.79 2.52
CA VAL A 76 -18.53 9.08 3.94
C VAL A 76 -17.18 8.86 4.61
N LYS A 77 -16.72 9.86 5.37
CA LYS A 77 -15.50 9.75 6.16
C LYS A 77 -15.72 8.75 7.28
N ILE A 78 -14.80 7.80 7.42
CA ILE A 78 -14.73 6.93 8.59
C ILE A 78 -13.79 7.63 9.58
N PRO A 79 -14.30 8.11 10.72
CA PRO A 79 -13.49 8.91 11.64
C PRO A 79 -12.24 8.17 12.08
N ARG A 80 -11.12 8.89 12.18
CA ARG A 80 -9.79 8.36 12.60
C ARG A 80 -9.18 7.32 11.67
N TYR A 81 -9.80 7.07 10.52
CA TYR A 81 -9.23 6.20 9.51
C TYR A 81 -8.61 7.02 8.39
N ASP A 82 -7.29 7.20 8.48
CA ASP A 82 -6.48 8.09 7.63
C ASP A 82 -6.76 7.92 6.14
N PHE A 83 -6.80 6.66 5.66
CA PHE A 83 -7.13 6.36 4.27
C PHE A 83 -8.52 6.85 3.86
N SER A 84 -9.56 6.56 4.65
CA SER A 84 -10.94 6.96 4.31
C SER A 84 -11.13 8.48 4.33
N GLU A 85 -10.52 9.17 5.30
CA GLU A 85 -10.56 10.62 5.41
C GLU A 85 -9.83 11.30 4.24
N SER A 86 -8.63 10.80 3.90
CA SER A 86 -7.83 11.28 2.79
C SER A 86 -8.53 11.06 1.46
N LEU A 87 -9.04 9.85 1.20
CA LEU A 87 -9.77 9.50 -0.01
C LEU A 87 -10.97 10.43 -0.24
N THR A 88 -11.75 10.70 0.82
CA THR A 88 -12.89 11.62 0.77
C THR A 88 -12.43 13.05 0.46
N SER A 89 -11.36 13.52 1.12
CA SER A 89 -10.79 14.84 0.87
C SER A 89 -10.29 14.98 -0.57
N TYR A 90 -9.63 13.96 -1.11
CA TYR A 90 -9.08 13.99 -2.47
C TYR A 90 -10.17 14.09 -3.52
N LEU A 91 -11.24 13.30 -3.41
CA LEU A 91 -12.37 13.39 -4.32
C LEU A 91 -13.07 14.75 -4.25
N GLN A 92 -13.32 15.26 -3.05
CA GLN A 92 -13.92 16.59 -2.88
C GLN A 92 -13.07 17.70 -3.50
N SER A 93 -11.75 17.65 -3.28
CA SER A 93 -10.79 18.62 -3.82
C SER A 93 -10.76 18.57 -5.35
N LEU A 94 -10.75 17.35 -5.94
CA LEU A 94 -10.76 17.17 -7.39
C LEU A 94 -12.07 17.66 -8.03
N PHE A 95 -13.22 17.40 -7.39
CA PHE A 95 -14.52 17.84 -7.88
C PHE A 95 -14.70 19.36 -7.79
N ALA A 96 -14.10 20.00 -6.79
CA ALA A 96 -14.11 21.46 -6.65
C ALA A 96 -13.37 22.16 -7.79
N GLU A 97 -12.37 21.50 -8.37
CA GLU A 97 -11.54 22.06 -9.45
C GLU A 97 -11.98 21.61 -10.85
N ASN A 98 -12.55 20.41 -10.98
CA ASN A 98 -12.93 19.85 -12.27
C ASN A 98 -14.39 19.37 -12.27
N GLU A 99 -15.27 20.26 -12.73
CA GLU A 99 -16.71 19.99 -12.84
C GLU A 99 -17.02 18.84 -13.80
N ALA A 100 -16.21 18.63 -14.84
CA ALA A 100 -16.43 17.54 -15.80
C ALA A 100 -16.21 16.17 -15.13
N ILE A 101 -15.21 16.04 -14.25
CA ILE A 101 -14.98 14.82 -13.47
C ILE A 101 -16.15 14.58 -12.51
N LYS A 102 -16.68 15.62 -11.87
CA LYS A 102 -17.85 15.51 -11.00
C LYS A 102 -19.09 15.01 -11.78
N LYS A 103 -19.36 15.60 -12.95
CA LYS A 103 -20.47 15.14 -13.82
C LYS A 103 -20.32 13.68 -14.25
N LEU A 104 -19.08 13.23 -14.48
CA LEU A 104 -18.80 11.83 -14.81
C LEU A 104 -19.07 10.90 -13.61
N TRP A 105 -18.67 11.29 -12.41
CA TRP A 105 -18.98 10.58 -11.16
C TRP A 105 -20.49 10.46 -10.93
N ASP A 106 -21.24 11.54 -11.17
CA ASP A 106 -22.70 11.57 -11.02
C ASP A 106 -23.43 10.73 -12.08
N LYS A 107 -22.88 10.64 -13.29
CA LYS A 107 -23.46 9.84 -14.38
C LYS A 107 -23.19 8.33 -14.21
N GLU A 108 -22.03 7.97 -13.68
CA GLU A 108 -21.60 6.57 -13.52
C GLU A 108 -21.20 6.27 -12.06
N PRO A 109 -22.16 6.27 -11.11
CA PRO A 109 -21.89 6.15 -9.69
C PRO A 109 -21.44 4.73 -9.29
N LEU A 110 -20.84 4.60 -8.10
CA LEU A 110 -20.41 3.30 -7.56
C LEU A 110 -21.56 2.31 -7.35
N SER A 111 -22.77 2.82 -7.09
CA SER A 111 -23.98 1.99 -6.99
C SER A 111 -24.30 1.25 -8.30
N GLY A 112 -23.80 1.72 -9.44
CA GLY A 112 -23.96 1.11 -10.76
C GLY A 112 -22.94 0.01 -11.11
N ILE A 113 -22.02 -0.34 -10.20
CA ILE A 113 -21.01 -1.39 -10.44
C ILE A 113 -21.67 -2.76 -10.67
N ILE A 114 -22.71 -3.06 -9.89
CA ILE A 114 -23.40 -4.35 -9.94
C ILE A 114 -24.73 -4.12 -10.65
N GLU A 115 -24.90 -4.77 -11.80
CA GLU A 115 -26.18 -4.83 -12.50
C GLU A 115 -26.70 -6.26 -12.47
N TYR A 116 -27.96 -6.43 -12.04
CA TYR A 116 -28.64 -7.71 -12.16
C TYR A 116 -29.32 -7.80 -13.52
N ASP A 117 -28.83 -8.69 -14.36
CA ASP A 117 -29.47 -9.02 -15.63
C ASP A 117 -30.60 -10.03 -15.39
N LYS A 118 -31.83 -9.57 -15.59
CA LYS A 118 -33.05 -10.37 -15.38
C LYS A 118 -33.17 -11.52 -16.38
N ASP A 119 -32.62 -11.39 -17.58
CA ASP A 119 -32.77 -12.38 -18.65
C ASP A 119 -31.77 -13.54 -18.47
N SER A 120 -30.54 -13.22 -18.07
CA SER A 120 -29.50 -14.23 -17.82
C SER A 120 -29.45 -14.73 -16.36
N GLN A 121 -30.22 -14.13 -15.46
CA GLN A 121 -30.18 -14.34 -14.00
C GLN A 121 -28.76 -14.24 -13.41
N LYS A 122 -27.90 -13.40 -13.99
CA LYS A 122 -26.50 -13.20 -13.58
C LYS A 122 -26.25 -11.78 -13.10
N LEU A 123 -25.31 -11.68 -12.17
CA LEU A 123 -24.75 -10.40 -11.76
C LEU A 123 -23.62 -10.03 -12.72
N ASN A 124 -23.79 -8.89 -13.38
CA ASN A 124 -22.76 -8.32 -14.25
C ASN A 124 -22.03 -7.22 -13.49
N PHE A 125 -20.70 -7.29 -13.51
CA PHE A 125 -19.83 -6.27 -12.92
C PHE A 125 -19.41 -5.29 -14.01
N LYS A 126 -19.98 -4.09 -13.99
CA LYS A 126 -19.65 -3.02 -14.93
C LYS A 126 -18.37 -2.29 -14.51
N ASN A 127 -17.62 -1.86 -15.52
CA ASN A 127 -16.52 -0.92 -15.32
C ASN A 127 -17.05 0.50 -15.45
N VAL A 128 -17.43 1.10 -14.31
CA VAL A 128 -17.92 2.49 -14.24
C VAL A 128 -16.78 3.47 -14.00
N ALA A 129 -16.88 4.71 -14.48
CA ALA A 129 -15.84 5.71 -14.31
C ALA A 129 -15.47 6.00 -12.85
N SER A 130 -16.44 5.94 -11.92
CA SER A 130 -16.22 6.10 -10.48
C SER A 130 -15.28 5.04 -9.90
N LYS A 131 -15.27 3.83 -10.48
CA LYS A 131 -14.36 2.75 -10.08
C LYS A 131 -12.90 3.10 -10.39
N ALA A 132 -12.66 3.70 -11.55
CA ALA A 132 -11.33 4.17 -11.93
C ALA A 132 -10.88 5.34 -11.04
N LEU A 133 -11.79 6.28 -10.73
CA LEU A 133 -11.49 7.40 -9.83
C LEU A 133 -11.06 6.95 -8.43
N ILE A 134 -11.73 5.95 -7.85
CA ILE A 134 -11.33 5.39 -6.55
C ILE A 134 -9.95 4.74 -6.60
N ALA A 135 -9.65 3.98 -7.67
CA ALA A 135 -8.34 3.36 -7.85
C ALA A 135 -7.24 4.41 -8.02
N GLU A 136 -7.46 5.45 -8.83
CA GLU A 136 -6.51 6.55 -9.03
C GLU A 136 -6.29 7.36 -7.74
N ALA A 137 -7.35 7.64 -6.97
CA ALA A 137 -7.23 8.35 -5.70
C ALA A 137 -6.43 7.56 -4.66
N THR A 138 -6.59 6.23 -4.67
CA THR A 138 -5.84 5.32 -3.79
C THR A 138 -4.39 5.18 -4.23
N GLU A 139 -4.12 5.16 -5.53
CA GLU A 139 -2.75 5.23 -6.06
C GLU A 139 -2.07 6.55 -5.68
N TYR A 140 -2.79 7.67 -5.76
CA TYR A 140 -2.31 8.97 -5.29
C TYR A 140 -2.00 8.94 -3.78
N TYR A 141 -2.91 8.44 -2.95
CA TYR A 141 -2.67 8.26 -1.52
C TYR A 141 -1.41 7.44 -1.23
N LEU A 142 -1.20 6.33 -1.95
CA LEU A 142 -0.02 5.48 -1.79
C LEU A 142 1.28 6.20 -2.15
N LEU A 143 1.29 6.94 -3.26
CA LEU A 143 2.47 7.69 -3.71
C LEU A 143 2.75 8.91 -2.83
N ASP A 144 1.71 9.59 -2.36
CA ASP A 144 1.81 10.71 -1.43
C ASP A 144 2.41 10.28 -0.08
N MET A 145 1.91 9.15 0.45
CA MET A 145 2.49 8.48 1.61
C MET A 145 3.96 8.09 1.39
N LEU A 146 4.29 7.57 0.21
CA LEU A 146 5.67 7.18 -0.11
C LEU A 146 6.58 8.39 -0.24
N SER A 147 6.15 9.43 -0.95
CA SER A 147 6.87 10.71 -1.11
C SER A 147 7.20 11.32 0.25
N THR A 148 6.18 11.49 1.10
CA THR A 148 6.36 12.02 2.46
C THR A 148 7.32 11.17 3.28
N HIS A 149 7.15 9.84 3.26
CA HIS A 149 7.99 8.91 4.02
C HIS A 149 9.46 8.95 3.57
N LEU A 150 9.71 8.97 2.26
CA LEU A 150 11.07 9.03 1.71
C LEU A 150 11.76 10.35 2.06
N LYS A 151 11.02 11.46 1.95
CA LYS A 151 11.53 12.78 2.32
C LYS A 151 11.89 12.84 3.80
N ASP A 152 11.01 12.37 4.68
CA ASP A 152 11.27 12.31 6.12
C ASP A 152 12.44 11.37 6.47
N PHE A 153 12.59 10.27 5.73
CA PHE A 153 13.68 9.32 5.91
C PHE A 153 15.02 9.93 5.51
N PHE A 154 15.12 10.52 4.31
CA PHE A 154 16.38 11.05 3.78
C PHE A 154 16.79 12.41 4.35
N ASN A 155 15.86 13.17 4.94
CA ASN A 155 16.19 14.42 5.65
C ASN A 155 16.96 14.21 6.97
N GLN A 156 17.15 12.97 7.41
CA GLN A 156 17.89 12.65 8.64
C GLN A 156 19.36 12.34 8.32
N PRO A 157 20.35 12.85 9.06
CA PRO A 157 21.74 12.42 8.89
C PRO A 157 21.85 10.89 9.08
N PRO A 158 22.75 10.16 8.37
CA PRO A 158 23.93 10.64 7.66
C PRO A 158 23.87 10.43 6.13
N PHE A 159 22.74 10.69 5.47
CA PHE A 159 22.64 10.51 4.02
C PHE A 159 23.40 11.58 3.25
N ASP A 160 24.05 11.18 2.16
CA ASP A 160 24.74 12.06 1.24
C ASP A 160 23.81 12.41 0.07
N ASP A 161 23.50 13.69 -0.09
CA ASP A 161 22.64 14.21 -1.16
C ASP A 161 23.17 13.86 -2.55
N ALA A 162 24.48 13.65 -2.72
CA ALA A 162 25.08 13.25 -4.00
C ALA A 162 24.66 11.82 -4.44
N LEU A 163 24.19 11.00 -3.51
CA LEU A 163 23.71 9.64 -3.76
C LEU A 163 22.18 9.56 -3.81
N LEU A 164 21.50 10.71 -3.85
CA LEU A 164 20.06 10.83 -3.93
C LEU A 164 19.65 11.57 -5.21
N VAL A 165 18.48 11.20 -5.74
CA VAL A 165 17.85 11.87 -6.87
C VAL A 165 16.41 12.19 -6.46
N GLU A 166 16.01 13.44 -6.66
CA GLU A 166 14.63 13.89 -6.49
C GLU A 166 13.90 13.82 -7.84
N PHE A 167 12.92 12.93 -7.96
CA PHE A 167 12.05 12.87 -9.13
C PHE A 167 10.90 13.84 -8.97
N GLY A 168 10.84 14.84 -9.85
CA GLY A 168 9.73 15.78 -9.96
C GLY A 168 8.70 15.35 -11.01
N ARG A 169 7.78 16.26 -11.29
CA ARG A 169 6.68 16.03 -12.25
C ARG A 169 7.16 15.64 -13.65
N GLU A 170 8.20 16.31 -14.13
CA GLU A 170 8.72 16.14 -15.49
C GLU A 170 9.57 14.87 -15.65
N ASP A 171 10.06 14.30 -14.54
CA ASP A 171 10.92 13.11 -14.56
C ASP A 171 10.11 11.80 -14.66
N VAL A 172 8.83 11.82 -14.23
CA VAL A 172 7.94 10.64 -14.22
C VAL A 172 6.60 10.85 -14.94
N PRO A 173 6.58 11.36 -16.19
CA PRO A 173 5.36 11.77 -16.87
C PRO A 173 4.39 10.60 -17.10
N SER A 174 4.92 9.38 -17.29
CA SER A 174 4.14 8.16 -17.50
C SER A 174 3.33 7.73 -16.27
N VAL A 175 3.81 8.06 -15.07
CA VAL A 175 3.12 7.80 -13.80
C VAL A 175 2.11 8.90 -13.53
N LEU A 176 2.55 10.15 -13.69
CA LEU A 176 1.83 11.33 -13.23
C LEU A 176 0.62 11.67 -14.12
N PHE A 177 0.79 11.77 -15.44
CA PHE A 177 -0.29 12.22 -16.34
C PHE A 177 -1.40 11.19 -16.54
N LYS A 178 -1.17 9.94 -16.14
CA LYS A 178 -2.18 8.86 -16.20
C LYS A 178 -3.06 8.76 -14.96
N ASN A 179 -2.82 9.60 -13.96
CA ASN A 179 -3.63 9.66 -12.74
C ASN A 179 -4.17 11.09 -12.57
N ARG A 180 -5.50 11.25 -12.58
CA ARG A 180 -6.14 12.57 -12.57
C ARG A 180 -5.86 13.37 -11.30
N PHE A 181 -5.65 12.70 -10.17
CA PHE A 181 -5.35 13.34 -8.89
C PHE A 181 -3.91 13.87 -8.89
N LEU A 182 -2.95 13.02 -9.24
CA LEU A 182 -1.55 13.42 -9.39
C LEU A 182 -1.39 14.57 -10.39
N ASP A 183 -2.00 14.45 -11.57
CA ASP A 183 -1.93 15.48 -12.61
C ASP A 183 -2.48 16.82 -12.12
N THR A 184 -3.64 16.81 -11.48
CA THR A 184 -4.32 18.05 -11.04
C THR A 184 -3.60 18.68 -9.85
N PHE A 185 -3.31 17.89 -8.81
CA PHE A 185 -2.80 18.44 -7.55
C PHE A 185 -1.34 18.90 -7.64
N SER A 186 -0.53 18.27 -8.50
CA SER A 186 0.86 18.68 -8.73
C SER A 186 1.06 19.70 -9.84
N ARG A 187 0.00 20.08 -10.56
CA ARG A 187 0.11 21.10 -11.61
C ARG A 187 0.53 22.45 -11.01
N PRO A 188 1.44 23.19 -11.64
CA PRO A 188 1.90 24.49 -11.14
C PRO A 188 0.74 25.42 -10.80
N MET A 189 0.81 26.08 -9.65
CA MET A 189 -0.25 26.98 -9.16
C MET A 189 -0.61 28.09 -10.15
N ILE A 190 0.37 28.59 -10.91
CA ILE A 190 0.19 29.64 -11.92
C ILE A 190 -0.71 29.21 -13.09
N GLU A 191 -0.86 27.91 -13.32
CA GLU A 191 -1.71 27.33 -14.36
C GLU A 191 -3.12 26.97 -13.84
N ARG A 192 -3.40 27.24 -12.56
CA ARG A 192 -4.60 26.77 -11.88
C ARG A 192 -5.46 27.95 -11.43
N PRO A 193 -6.72 28.06 -11.91
CA PRO A 193 -7.59 29.19 -11.59
C PRO A 193 -7.76 29.46 -10.09
N ALA A 194 -7.74 28.41 -9.25
CA ALA A 194 -7.89 28.55 -7.80
C ALA A 194 -6.67 29.18 -7.09
N PHE A 195 -5.51 29.25 -7.75
CA PHE A 195 -4.25 29.69 -7.15
C PHE A 195 -3.52 30.79 -7.95
N VAL A 196 -3.93 31.08 -9.19
CA VAL A 196 -3.18 32.01 -10.06
C VAL A 196 -2.98 33.39 -9.43
N ASP A 197 -4.01 33.94 -8.78
CA ASP A 197 -3.95 35.27 -8.16
C ASP A 197 -2.97 35.30 -6.97
N SER A 198 -2.91 34.22 -6.18
CA SER A 198 -1.97 34.12 -5.06
C SER A 198 -0.54 33.80 -5.53
N ALA A 199 -0.40 33.01 -6.60
CA ALA A 199 0.88 32.64 -7.19
C ALA A 199 1.57 33.80 -7.93
N MET A 200 0.80 34.70 -8.53
CA MET A 200 1.29 35.90 -9.23
C MET A 200 1.55 37.09 -8.29
N SER A 201 1.32 36.94 -6.99
CA SER A 201 1.56 38.01 -6.02
C SER A 201 3.05 38.24 -5.81
N ASP A 202 3.51 39.50 -5.88
CA ASP A 202 4.90 39.92 -5.62
C ASP A 202 5.36 39.74 -4.15
N LYS A 203 4.60 39.02 -3.33
CA LYS A 203 5.02 38.72 -1.96
C LYS A 203 6.21 37.76 -2.01
N PRO A 204 7.33 38.09 -1.33
CA PRO A 204 8.47 37.20 -1.30
C PRO A 204 8.07 35.88 -0.64
N ASN A 205 8.12 34.79 -1.41
CA ASN A 205 7.94 33.45 -0.88
C ASN A 205 9.24 33.02 -0.18
N HIS A 206 9.14 32.73 1.12
CA HIS A 206 10.23 32.15 1.89
C HIS A 206 10.26 30.64 1.68
N GLY A 207 10.76 30.19 0.52
CA GLY A 207 10.98 28.78 0.20
C GLY A 207 10.04 28.19 -0.86
N ARG A 208 10.15 26.87 -1.07
CA ARG A 208 9.31 26.10 -1.99
C ARG A 208 7.99 25.74 -1.31
N ILE A 209 6.87 26.06 -1.94
CA ILE A 209 5.55 25.65 -1.44
C ILE A 209 5.38 24.15 -1.69
N VAL A 210 5.24 23.38 -0.60
CA VAL A 210 5.03 21.92 -0.68
C VAL A 210 3.53 21.60 -0.75
N VAL A 211 2.71 22.24 0.08
CA VAL A 211 1.25 22.05 0.10
C VAL A 211 0.55 23.39 0.21
N SER A 212 -0.59 23.55 -0.47
CA SER A 212 -1.46 24.71 -0.32
C SER A 212 -2.92 24.36 -0.57
N TYR A 213 -3.82 25.08 0.09
CA TYR A 213 -5.26 24.91 -0.05
C TYR A 213 -5.89 26.20 -0.56
N GLY A 214 -6.66 26.07 -1.63
CA GLY A 214 -7.45 27.14 -2.21
C GLY A 214 -8.89 27.15 -1.71
N PRO A 215 -9.74 28.02 -2.30
CA PRO A 215 -11.18 28.03 -2.03
C PRO A 215 -11.81 26.65 -2.23
N ASN A 216 -12.85 26.33 -1.45
CA ASN A 216 -13.57 25.06 -1.53
C ASN A 216 -12.67 23.80 -1.38
N ASN A 217 -11.57 23.93 -0.63
CA ASN A 217 -10.64 22.84 -0.36
C ASN A 217 -9.90 22.33 -1.61
N VAL A 218 -9.78 23.14 -2.66
CA VAL A 218 -8.91 22.81 -3.80
C VAL A 218 -7.47 22.61 -3.29
N ARG A 219 -6.81 21.53 -3.71
CA ARG A 219 -5.52 21.10 -3.16
C ARG A 219 -4.39 21.28 -4.16
N PHE A 220 -3.31 21.92 -3.75
CA PHE A 220 -2.00 21.86 -4.40
C PHE A 220 -1.03 21.08 -3.53
N GLU A 221 -0.27 20.20 -4.17
CA GLU A 221 0.80 19.45 -3.53
C GLU A 221 1.93 19.25 -4.54
N SER A 222 3.12 19.74 -4.19
CA SER A 222 4.33 19.51 -4.95
C SER A 222 4.62 18.01 -4.96
N PHE A 223 4.74 17.42 -6.14
CA PHE A 223 5.19 16.04 -6.27
C PHE A 223 6.72 15.99 -6.28
N ASP A 224 7.28 15.26 -5.32
CA ASP A 224 8.70 14.95 -5.20
C ASP A 224 8.89 13.53 -4.66
N LEU A 225 9.72 12.73 -5.33
CA LEU A 225 10.07 11.38 -4.87
C LEU A 225 11.59 11.29 -4.74
N VAL A 226 12.10 11.28 -3.50
CA VAL A 226 13.54 11.19 -3.23
C VAL A 226 13.94 9.72 -3.16
N LEU A 227 14.83 9.28 -4.05
CA LEU A 227 15.27 7.88 -4.15
C LEU A 227 16.80 7.79 -4.29
N PRO A 228 17.40 6.63 -4.02
CA PRO A 228 18.82 6.40 -4.27
C PRO A 228 19.19 6.64 -5.74
N SER A 229 20.42 7.11 -5.98
CA SER A 229 20.98 7.26 -7.31
C SER A 229 20.86 5.93 -8.10
N GLU A 230 20.57 6.03 -9.39
CA GLU A 230 20.24 4.91 -10.30
C GLU A 230 18.84 4.32 -10.14
N ALA A 231 18.01 4.83 -9.22
CA ALA A 231 16.61 4.42 -9.20
C ALA A 231 15.88 4.88 -10.47
N THR A 232 14.87 4.12 -10.89
CA THR A 232 13.95 4.51 -11.96
C THR A 232 12.52 4.25 -11.54
N VAL A 233 11.61 5.10 -12.01
CA VAL A 233 10.19 5.04 -11.68
C VAL A 233 9.40 4.96 -12.97
N THR A 234 8.68 3.86 -13.17
CA THR A 234 7.96 3.61 -14.43
C THR A 234 6.55 3.08 -14.17
N ARG A 235 5.64 3.33 -15.11
CA ARG A 235 4.32 2.70 -15.11
C ARG A 235 4.33 1.47 -16.02
N ILE A 236 4.14 0.29 -15.45
CA ILE A 236 4.07 -0.98 -16.20
C ILE A 236 2.67 -1.19 -16.78
N SER A 237 1.63 -0.89 -15.99
CA SER A 237 0.23 -1.04 -16.40
C SER A 237 -0.64 0.07 -15.79
N GLU A 238 -1.93 0.13 -16.16
CA GLU A 238 -2.84 1.18 -15.70
C GLU A 238 -2.86 1.36 -14.18
N ARG A 239 -2.60 0.31 -13.40
CA ARG A 239 -2.66 0.35 -11.93
C ARG A 239 -1.41 -0.21 -11.26
N ARG A 240 -0.31 -0.32 -11.99
CA ARG A 240 0.95 -0.88 -11.48
C ARG A 240 2.11 0.05 -11.79
N ILE A 241 2.76 0.51 -10.73
CA ILE A 241 3.96 1.34 -10.77
C ILE A 241 5.13 0.48 -10.32
N GLU A 242 6.27 0.66 -10.98
CA GLU A 242 7.53 0.05 -10.65
C GLU A 242 8.52 1.12 -10.22
N ILE A 243 9.21 0.85 -9.12
CA ILE A 243 10.36 1.60 -8.64
C ILE A 243 11.53 0.61 -8.62
N ASP A 244 12.37 0.67 -9.65
CA ASP A 244 13.58 -0.15 -9.72
C ASP A 244 14.74 0.59 -9.04
N THR A 245 15.39 -0.05 -8.08
CA THR A 245 16.54 0.49 -7.34
C THR A 245 17.75 -0.42 -7.51
N PRO A 246 18.98 0.01 -7.14
CA PRO A 246 20.14 -0.88 -7.18
C PRO A 246 20.01 -2.17 -6.37
N LYS A 247 19.20 -2.18 -5.30
CA LYS A 247 19.09 -3.34 -4.40
C LYS A 247 17.83 -4.18 -4.61
N PHE A 248 16.72 -3.57 -4.99
CA PHE A 248 15.45 -4.25 -5.21
C PHE A 248 14.59 -3.58 -6.28
N CYS A 249 13.64 -4.33 -6.83
CA CYS A 249 12.54 -3.79 -7.61
C CYS A 249 11.26 -3.81 -6.76
N LEU A 250 10.59 -2.67 -6.65
CA LEU A 250 9.35 -2.49 -5.90
C LEU A 250 8.20 -2.29 -6.89
N HIS A 251 7.15 -3.08 -6.72
CA HIS A 251 5.90 -2.93 -7.45
C HIS A 251 4.78 -2.52 -6.52
N LEU A 252 4.08 -1.47 -6.91
CA LEU A 252 2.91 -0.94 -6.24
C LEU A 252 1.72 -1.16 -7.15
N GLU A 253 0.74 -1.93 -6.70
CA GLU A 253 -0.45 -2.27 -7.48
C GLU A 253 -1.72 -1.94 -6.70
N VAL A 254 -2.65 -1.20 -7.33
CA VAL A 254 -3.95 -0.87 -6.73
C VAL A 254 -5.06 -1.64 -7.44
N SER A 255 -5.90 -2.32 -6.68
CA SER A 255 -7.03 -3.08 -7.20
C SER A 255 -8.30 -2.73 -6.44
N PHE A 256 -9.24 -2.11 -7.15
CA PHE A 256 -10.61 -1.93 -6.65
C PHE A 256 -11.54 -2.85 -7.43
N PRO A 257 -11.97 -4.00 -6.88
CA PRO A 257 -12.87 -4.92 -7.58
C PRO A 257 -14.33 -4.43 -7.58
N GLY A 258 -14.73 -3.59 -6.62
CA GLY A 258 -16.11 -3.11 -6.46
C GLY A 258 -16.97 -4.03 -5.60
N VAL A 259 -16.36 -4.75 -4.65
CA VAL A 259 -17.04 -5.64 -3.70
C VAL A 259 -17.10 -4.99 -2.31
N ASN A 260 -18.07 -5.40 -1.51
CA ASN A 260 -18.21 -4.91 -0.14
C ASN A 260 -17.13 -5.49 0.77
N ALA A 261 -16.68 -4.70 1.74
CA ALA A 261 -15.82 -5.15 2.81
C ALA A 261 -16.57 -6.00 3.82
N ASN A 262 -15.86 -6.92 4.48
CA ASN A 262 -16.41 -7.70 5.58
C ASN A 262 -16.26 -6.92 6.89
N LEU A 263 -17.35 -6.28 7.33
CA LEU A 263 -17.32 -5.43 8.52
C LEU A 263 -17.58 -6.20 9.81
N PRO A 264 -16.91 -5.81 10.92
CA PRO A 264 -17.25 -6.36 12.21
C PRO A 264 -18.65 -5.91 12.63
N ARG A 265 -19.35 -6.77 13.37
CA ARG A 265 -20.76 -6.58 13.69
C ARG A 265 -21.03 -5.23 14.35
N GLY A 266 -22.01 -4.50 13.84
CA GLY A 266 -22.51 -3.26 14.43
C GLY A 266 -21.66 -2.03 14.13
N PHE A 267 -20.61 -2.16 13.32
CA PHE A 267 -19.73 -1.04 12.97
C PHE A 267 -20.49 0.09 12.26
N GLU A 268 -21.32 -0.25 11.28
CA GLU A 268 -22.09 0.73 10.51
C GLU A 268 -23.02 1.54 11.42
N LYS A 269 -23.73 0.86 12.32
CA LYS A 269 -24.70 1.50 13.20
C LYS A 269 -24.06 2.28 14.34
N LEU A 270 -23.06 1.69 15.02
CA LEU A 270 -22.50 2.23 16.26
C LEU A 270 -21.33 3.17 16.02
N TYR A 271 -20.58 3.00 14.93
CA TYR A 271 -19.39 3.81 14.63
C TYR A 271 -19.64 4.83 13.53
N LEU A 272 -20.34 4.45 12.46
CA LEU A 272 -20.68 5.36 11.36
C LEU A 272 -22.00 6.11 11.58
N GLU A 273 -22.72 5.77 12.65
CA GLU A 273 -24.02 6.36 12.99
C GLU A 273 -25.09 6.16 11.89
N GLU A 274 -24.96 5.09 11.11
CA GLU A 274 -25.87 4.78 9.99
C GLU A 274 -26.87 3.70 10.37
N GLU A 275 -28.15 4.08 10.50
CA GLU A 275 -29.21 3.13 10.78
C GLU A 275 -29.73 2.40 9.52
N ASP A 276 -29.64 3.04 8.35
CA ASP A 276 -30.10 2.47 7.09
C ASP A 276 -28.98 1.76 6.32
N GLN A 277 -28.89 0.44 6.55
CA GLN A 277 -27.93 -0.46 5.90
C GLN A 277 -28.08 -0.54 4.37
N LEU A 278 -29.22 -0.15 3.79
CA LEU A 278 -29.40 -0.18 2.34
C LEU A 278 -28.76 1.04 1.66
N SER A 279 -28.79 2.18 2.35
CA SER A 279 -28.25 3.45 1.87
C SER A 279 -26.73 3.51 1.90
N LEU A 280 -26.10 2.85 2.86
CA LEU A 280 -24.65 2.78 3.00
C LEU A 280 -24.09 1.54 2.29
N SER A 281 -22.95 1.67 1.62
CA SER A 281 -22.13 0.53 1.26
C SER A 281 -20.69 0.81 1.61
N VAL A 282 -20.06 -0.17 2.24
CA VAL A 282 -18.66 -0.11 2.60
C VAL A 282 -17.91 -1.05 1.68
N TYR A 283 -17.09 -0.47 0.82
CA TYR A 283 -16.37 -1.18 -0.21
C TYR A 283 -14.97 -1.53 0.25
N GLN A 284 -14.47 -2.66 -0.25
CA GLN A 284 -13.08 -3.09 -0.06
C GLN A 284 -12.23 -2.64 -1.25
N ILE A 285 -11.00 -2.24 -0.94
CA ILE A 285 -9.95 -1.93 -1.91
C ILE A 285 -8.64 -2.59 -1.50
N GLU A 286 -7.90 -3.13 -2.47
CA GLU A 286 -6.65 -3.85 -2.24
C GLU A 286 -5.48 -3.02 -2.75
N VAL A 287 -4.43 -2.92 -1.94
CA VAL A 287 -3.11 -2.46 -2.38
C VAL A 287 -2.11 -3.58 -2.19
N ARG A 288 -1.44 -3.95 -3.27
CA ARG A 288 -0.42 -4.99 -3.29
C ARG A 288 0.95 -4.37 -3.46
N ILE A 289 1.83 -4.67 -2.51
CA ILE A 289 3.23 -4.27 -2.52
C ILE A 289 4.07 -5.52 -2.75
N SER A 290 4.79 -5.57 -3.86
CA SER A 290 5.74 -6.65 -4.16
C SER A 290 7.15 -6.12 -4.23
N VAL A 291 8.08 -6.78 -3.55
CA VAL A 291 9.50 -6.45 -3.54
C VAL A 291 10.26 -7.66 -4.08
N GLU A 292 11.12 -7.43 -5.06
CA GLU A 292 12.05 -8.42 -5.58
C GLU A 292 13.50 -7.98 -5.37
N PHE A 293 14.22 -8.66 -4.49
CA PHE A 293 15.62 -8.35 -4.21
C PHE A 293 16.55 -8.84 -5.33
N LYS A 294 17.44 -7.97 -5.81
CA LYS A 294 18.40 -8.29 -6.88
C LYS A 294 19.45 -9.29 -6.36
N ALA A 295 19.81 -10.28 -7.18
CA ALA A 295 20.72 -11.37 -6.81
C ALA A 295 22.05 -10.90 -6.24
N LEU A 296 22.65 -9.93 -6.95
CA LEU A 296 23.98 -9.39 -6.65
C LEU A 296 23.94 -8.41 -5.47
N ALA A 297 22.78 -7.80 -5.21
CA ALA A 297 22.60 -6.90 -4.08
C ALA A 297 22.80 -7.61 -2.73
N LEU A 298 22.39 -8.88 -2.64
CA LEU A 298 22.53 -9.70 -1.44
C LEU A 298 23.99 -10.13 -1.14
N LEU A 299 24.90 -9.99 -2.11
CA LEU A 299 26.33 -10.32 -1.94
C LEU A 299 27.13 -9.16 -1.34
N THR A 300 26.54 -7.96 -1.25
CA THR A 300 27.22 -6.74 -0.78
C THR A 300 26.47 -6.17 0.42
N ARG A 301 27.21 -5.70 1.44
CA ARG A 301 26.61 -5.00 2.59
C ARG A 301 26.54 -3.48 2.39
N ALA A 302 27.32 -2.92 1.47
CA ALA A 302 27.37 -1.49 1.22
C ALA A 302 26.10 -0.98 0.50
N GLY A 303 25.63 0.22 0.86
CA GLY A 303 24.51 0.91 0.23
C GLY A 303 23.12 0.42 0.67
N TRP A 304 23.04 -0.50 1.64
CA TRP A 304 21.76 -0.97 2.17
C TRP A 304 21.08 0.08 3.05
N GLU A 305 21.85 0.98 3.65
CA GLU A 305 21.38 2.11 4.44
C GLU A 305 20.40 2.99 3.65
N TYR A 306 20.63 3.20 2.35
CA TYR A 306 19.76 3.96 1.44
C TYR A 306 18.45 3.24 1.07
N HIS A 307 18.29 1.98 1.51
CA HIS A 307 17.16 1.12 1.16
C HIS A 307 16.38 0.67 2.41
N MET A 308 16.79 1.09 3.62
CA MET A 308 16.14 0.74 4.89
C MET A 308 14.77 1.40 5.10
N TRP A 309 14.41 2.40 4.28
CA TRP A 309 13.08 3.00 4.29
C TRP A 309 11.98 2.01 3.91
N LEU A 310 12.30 0.93 3.17
CA LEU A 310 11.31 0.00 2.64
C LEU A 310 10.45 -0.64 3.74
N ASP A 311 11.08 -1.22 4.76
CA ASP A 311 10.35 -1.90 5.84
C ASP A 311 9.53 -0.92 6.68
N SER A 312 10.09 0.26 6.96
CA SER A 312 9.40 1.30 7.72
C SER A 312 8.23 1.90 6.93
N PHE A 313 8.37 2.05 5.61
CA PHE A 313 7.30 2.49 4.72
C PHE A 313 6.16 1.48 4.71
N ILE A 314 6.46 0.20 4.47
CA ILE A 314 5.44 -0.86 4.43
C ILE A 314 4.67 -0.93 5.76
N ALA A 315 5.38 -0.84 6.90
CA ALA A 315 4.75 -0.86 8.22
C ALA A 315 3.89 0.39 8.50
N SER A 316 4.33 1.57 8.05
CA SER A 316 3.55 2.82 8.15
C SER A 316 2.30 2.75 7.27
N PHE A 317 2.45 2.27 6.04
CA PHE A 317 1.36 2.08 5.09
C PHE A 317 0.31 1.11 5.64
N GLU A 318 0.73 -0.06 6.12
CA GLU A 318 -0.14 -1.06 6.76
C GLU A 318 -0.96 -0.44 7.89
N ARG A 319 -0.31 0.30 8.81
CA ARG A 319 -0.99 0.93 9.95
C ARG A 319 -2.08 1.92 9.54
N LYS A 320 -1.84 2.70 8.49
CA LYS A 320 -2.76 3.77 8.06
C LYS A 320 -3.82 3.29 7.05
N PHE A 321 -3.51 2.25 6.28
CA PHE A 321 -4.35 1.77 5.18
C PHE A 321 -5.10 0.48 5.52
N ALA A 322 -4.51 -0.48 6.23
CA ALA A 322 -5.16 -1.78 6.42
C ALA A 322 -6.36 -1.69 7.38
N GLN A 323 -7.49 -2.28 6.98
CA GLN A 323 -8.72 -2.31 7.78
C GLN A 323 -8.51 -3.03 9.11
N ASP A 324 -7.73 -4.11 9.13
CA ASP A 324 -7.46 -4.89 10.34
C ASP A 324 -6.68 -4.04 11.35
N SER A 325 -5.63 -3.34 10.90
CA SER A 325 -4.87 -2.41 11.73
C SER A 325 -5.74 -1.27 12.27
N PHE A 326 -6.69 -0.77 11.49
CA PHE A 326 -7.66 0.23 11.94
C PHE A 326 -8.58 -0.32 13.03
N PHE A 327 -9.18 -1.50 12.86
CA PHE A 327 -10.07 -2.10 13.84
C PHE A 327 -9.35 -2.47 15.15
N GLU A 328 -8.10 -2.92 15.05
CA GLU A 328 -7.22 -3.12 16.21
C GLU A 328 -6.91 -1.81 16.93
N MET A 329 -6.59 -0.74 16.19
CA MET A 329 -6.27 0.57 16.77
C MET A 329 -7.44 1.16 17.57
N ILE A 330 -8.68 0.99 17.09
CA ILE A 330 -9.87 1.46 17.81
C ILE A 330 -10.38 0.46 18.85
N ASP A 331 -9.72 -0.69 18.99
CA ASP A 331 -10.08 -1.78 19.90
C ASP A 331 -11.56 -2.19 19.79
N TRP A 332 -12.01 -2.41 18.54
CA TRP A 332 -13.42 -2.52 18.20
C TRP A 332 -14.15 -3.63 18.95
N ASP A 333 -13.50 -4.78 19.15
CA ASP A 333 -14.10 -5.92 19.86
C ASP A 333 -14.45 -5.58 21.32
N ARG A 334 -13.57 -4.82 22.00
CA ARG A 334 -13.85 -4.33 23.36
C ARG A 334 -14.93 -3.26 23.34
N ALA A 335 -14.86 -2.30 22.42
CA ALA A 335 -15.86 -1.26 22.26
C ALA A 335 -17.27 -1.86 22.06
N MET A 336 -17.38 -2.87 21.20
CA MET A 336 -18.63 -3.57 20.91
C MET A 336 -19.14 -4.37 22.14
N THR A 337 -18.23 -4.96 22.90
CA THR A 337 -18.59 -5.65 24.17
C THR A 337 -19.17 -4.66 25.17
N VAL A 338 -18.53 -3.50 25.36
CA VAL A 338 -19.02 -2.43 26.25
C VAL A 338 -20.37 -1.91 25.77
N ALA A 339 -20.51 -1.61 24.49
CA ALA A 339 -21.76 -1.14 23.90
C ALA A 339 -22.91 -2.15 24.14
N ARG A 340 -22.64 -3.45 23.99
CA ARG A 340 -23.63 -4.50 24.26
C ARG A 340 -24.02 -4.58 25.74
N VAL A 341 -23.06 -4.45 26.65
CA VAL A 341 -23.33 -4.42 28.11
C VAL A 341 -24.20 -3.20 28.47
N MET A 342 -23.85 -2.01 27.96
CA MET A 342 -24.61 -0.78 28.20
C MET A 342 -26.03 -0.86 27.61
N HIS A 343 -26.17 -1.44 26.42
CA HIS A 343 -27.48 -1.66 25.81
C HIS A 343 -28.35 -2.60 26.66
N ARG A 344 -27.80 -3.69 27.18
CA ARG A 344 -28.53 -4.58 28.09
C ARG A 344 -28.90 -3.89 29.39
N ALA A 345 -27.98 -3.16 30.02
CA ALA A 345 -28.22 -2.44 31.27
C ALA A 345 -29.35 -1.40 31.12
N SER A 346 -29.34 -0.62 30.04
CA SER A 346 -30.39 0.36 29.76
C SER A 346 -31.75 -0.30 29.48
N THR A 347 -31.77 -1.46 28.82
CA THR A 347 -33.01 -2.22 28.57
C THR A 347 -33.58 -2.80 29.86
N VAL A 348 -32.74 -3.32 30.76
CA VAL A 348 -33.16 -3.83 32.08
C VAL A 348 -33.69 -2.69 32.95
N SER A 349 -33.01 -1.54 32.99
CA SER A 349 -33.46 -0.37 33.75
C SER A 349 -34.82 0.16 33.27
N LYS A 350 -35.05 0.21 31.94
CA LYS A 350 -36.36 0.57 31.37
C LYS A 350 -37.45 -0.44 31.73
N LYS A 351 -37.11 -1.74 31.82
CA LYS A 351 -38.06 -2.78 32.20
C LYS A 351 -38.41 -2.74 33.69
N SER A 352 -37.46 -2.43 34.58
CA SER A 352 -37.71 -2.26 36.02
C SER A 352 -38.53 -1.00 36.35
N ALA A 353 -38.39 0.06 35.54
CA ALA A 353 -39.17 1.30 35.71
C ALA A 353 -40.65 1.17 35.29
N ASN A 354 -40.99 0.18 34.46
CA ASN A 354 -42.34 -0.06 33.95
C ASN A 354 -43.12 -1.15 34.71
N VAL A 355 -42.63 -1.60 35.88
CA VAL A 355 -43.40 -2.50 36.76
C VAL A 355 -44.24 -1.62 37.71
N PRO A 356 -45.58 -1.73 37.71
CA PRO A 356 -46.41 -1.01 38.66
C PRO A 356 -46.06 -1.44 40.10
N GLN A 357 -45.92 -0.48 41.01
CA GLN A 357 -45.88 -0.78 42.43
C GLN A 357 -47.32 -1.07 42.87
N ASP A 358 -47.62 -2.35 43.09
CA ASP A 358 -48.85 -2.80 43.76
C ASP A 358 -48.84 -2.45 45.25
#